data_AF-A0A975HQU9-F1
#
_entry.id   AF-A0A975HQU9-F1
#
_cell.length_a   1.000
_cell.length_b   1.000
_cell.length_c   1.000
_cell.angle_alpha   90.00
_cell.angle_beta   90.00
_cell.angle_gamma   90.00
#
_symmetry.space_group_name_H-M   'P 1'
#
loop_
_entity.id
_entity.type
_entity.pdbx_description
1 polymer ?
#
loop_
_entity_poly.entity_id
_entity_poly.type
_entity_poly.pdbx_seq_one_letter_code
_entity_poly.pdbx_strand_id
1 'polypeptide(L)'
;MIEFQSIDPILSRWAQDNQIVWLSEYKGYDVRTYFLNESSSEPIQVWVDPPSDGTVQIHVFQYKLGGKKKRSEEFSIPVSHLYETLNAALELAAAWKSSGVPASNFD
;
A
#
# COMPACT_ATOMS: atom_id res chain seq x y z
N MET A 1 10.75 -10.17 -18.69
CA MET A 1 10.42 -9.39 -17.49
C MET A 1 9.62 -10.28 -16.58
N ILE A 2 10.20 -10.61 -15.43
CA ILE A 2 9.67 -11.51 -14.39
C ILE A 2 9.71 -10.74 -13.05
N GLU A 3 9.70 -9.41 -13.11
CA GLU A 3 10.13 -8.54 -11.99
C GLU A 3 9.37 -8.82 -10.70
N PHE A 4 8.06 -9.10 -10.78
CA PHE A 4 7.21 -9.37 -9.62
C PHE A 4 6.84 -10.85 -9.39
N GLN A 5 7.14 -11.78 -10.31
CA GLN A 5 6.54 -13.13 -10.25
C GLN A 5 6.91 -13.91 -8.99
N SER A 6 8.06 -13.64 -8.40
CA SER A 6 8.49 -14.29 -7.16
C SER A 6 7.68 -13.86 -5.93
N ILE A 7 7.03 -12.70 -5.97
CA ILE A 7 6.20 -12.18 -4.88
C ILE A 7 4.70 -12.14 -5.20
N ASP A 8 4.31 -12.24 -6.47
CA ASP A 8 2.91 -12.24 -6.90
C ASP A 8 2.01 -13.25 -6.17
N PRO A 9 2.45 -14.50 -5.89
CA PRO A 9 1.65 -15.43 -5.10
C PRO A 9 1.39 -14.93 -3.67
N ILE A 10 2.38 -14.28 -3.05
CA ILE A 10 2.29 -13.73 -1.70
C ILE A 10 1.33 -12.53 -1.69
N LEU A 11 1.50 -11.60 -2.64
CA LEU A 11 0.64 -10.42 -2.81
C LEU A 11 -0.81 -10.83 -3.06
N SER A 12 -1.04 -11.78 -3.98
CA SER A 12 -2.37 -12.26 -4.33
C SER A 12 -3.06 -12.92 -3.14
N ARG A 13 -2.34 -13.75 -2.38
CA ARG A 13 -2.86 -14.39 -1.18
C ARG A 13 -3.22 -13.37 -0.11
N TRP A 14 -2.30 -12.44 0.17
CA TRP A 14 -2.52 -11.38 1.15
C TRP A 14 -3.71 -10.49 0.79
N ALA A 15 -3.82 -10.11 -0.49
CA ALA A 15 -4.91 -9.28 -0.99
C ALA A 15 -6.27 -10.00 -0.87
N GLN A 16 -6.31 -11.30 -1.17
CA GLN A 16 -7.50 -12.13 -0.98
C GLN A 16 -7.93 -12.17 0.50
N ASP A 17 -6.98 -12.42 1.41
CA ASP A 17 -7.25 -12.55 2.85
C ASP A 17 -7.73 -11.23 3.48
N ASN A 18 -7.34 -10.08 2.91
CA ASN A 18 -7.72 -8.74 3.40
C ASN A 18 -8.80 -8.06 2.54
N GLN A 19 -9.37 -8.74 1.55
CA GLN A 19 -10.36 -8.20 0.61
C GLN A 19 -9.89 -6.91 -0.10
N ILE A 20 -8.60 -6.84 -0.41
CA ILE A 20 -7.98 -5.69 -1.09
C ILE A 20 -7.90 -5.95 -2.59
N VAL A 21 -8.29 -4.95 -3.38
CA VAL A 21 -8.12 -4.98 -4.83
C VAL A 21 -6.73 -4.45 -5.15
N TRP A 22 -5.88 -5.33 -5.66
CA TRP A 22 -4.53 -5.01 -6.06
C TRP A 22 -4.46 -4.66 -7.55
N LEU A 23 -3.79 -3.57 -7.89
CA LEU A 23 -3.51 -3.16 -9.26
C LEU A 23 -2.14 -3.70 -9.67
N SER A 24 -2.11 -4.47 -10.75
CA SER A 24 -0.89 -4.97 -11.39
C SER A 24 -0.38 -4.06 -12.52
N GLU A 25 -1.20 -3.10 -12.95
CA GLU A 25 -0.84 -2.12 -13.98
C GLU A 25 -1.44 -0.75 -13.64
N TYR A 26 -0.66 0.31 -13.84
CA TYR A 26 -1.15 1.69 -13.72
C TYR A 26 -0.52 2.59 -14.78
N LYS A 27 -1.35 3.22 -15.61
CA LYS A 27 -0.92 4.08 -16.74
C LYS A 27 0.09 3.41 -17.69
N GLY A 28 -0.05 2.10 -17.90
CA GLY A 28 0.83 1.31 -18.77
C GLY A 28 2.16 0.88 -18.12
N TYR A 29 2.32 1.12 -16.82
CA TYR A 29 3.47 0.62 -16.04
C TYR A 29 3.07 -0.61 -15.23
N ASP A 30 3.92 -1.63 -15.24
CA ASP A 30 3.81 -2.80 -14.36
C ASP A 30 4.10 -2.35 -12.92
N VAL A 31 3.12 -2.47 -12.04
CA VAL A 31 3.19 -1.97 -10.66
C VAL A 31 2.52 -2.95 -9.73
N ARG A 32 2.77 -2.84 -8.43
CA ARG A 32 2.01 -3.57 -7.41
C ARG A 32 1.49 -2.57 -6.39
N THR A 33 0.27 -2.09 -6.60
CA THR A 33 -0.26 -1.02 -5.74
C THR A 33 -1.74 -1.23 -5.40
N TYR A 34 -2.16 -0.74 -4.25
CA TYR A 34 -3.57 -0.57 -3.92
C TYR A 34 -3.80 0.79 -3.29
N PHE A 35 -5.06 1.23 -3.31
CA PHE A 35 -5.47 2.49 -2.74
C PHE A 35 -6.48 2.26 -1.62
N LEU A 36 -6.38 3.07 -0.57
CA LEU A 36 -7.39 3.23 0.45
C LEU A 36 -7.97 4.65 0.39
N ASN A 37 -9.30 4.73 0.49
CA ASN A 37 -10.05 5.98 0.40
C ASN A 37 -9.71 6.80 -0.85
N GLU A 38 -9.63 6.18 -2.01
CA GLU A 38 -9.26 6.86 -3.26
C GLU A 38 -10.12 8.11 -3.55
N SER A 39 -11.40 8.09 -3.16
CA SER A 39 -12.32 9.21 -3.32
C SER A 39 -12.26 10.27 -2.21
N SER A 40 -11.35 10.15 -1.24
CA SER A 40 -11.18 11.11 -0.15
C SER A 40 -10.28 12.28 -0.55
N SER A 41 -10.33 13.37 0.24
CA SER A 41 -9.36 14.47 0.16
C SER A 41 -7.94 14.03 0.58
N GLU A 42 -7.80 12.87 1.22
CA GLU A 42 -6.53 12.31 1.64
C GLU A 42 -6.39 10.82 1.28
N PRO A 43 -6.25 10.48 -0.01
CA PRO A 43 -6.09 9.11 -0.45
C PRO A 43 -4.77 8.54 0.05
N ILE A 44 -4.76 7.25 0.37
CA ILE A 44 -3.56 6.53 0.77
C ILE A 44 -3.26 5.51 -0.33
N GLN A 45 -2.02 5.49 -0.77
CA GLN A 45 -1.50 4.51 -1.70
C GLN A 45 -0.51 3.63 -0.98
N VAL A 46 -0.58 2.32 -1.22
CA VAL A 46 0.49 1.40 -0.87
C VAL A 46 1.03 0.81 -2.15
N TRP A 47 2.34 0.83 -2.31
CA TRP A 47 3.09 0.37 -3.47
C TRP A 47 4.11 -0.66 -3.00
N VAL A 48 4.29 -1.75 -3.75
CA VAL A 48 5.41 -2.71 -3.59
C VAL A 48 6.32 -2.66 -4.82
N ASP A 49 7.62 -2.48 -4.61
CA ASP A 49 8.64 -2.52 -5.67
C ASP A 49 8.92 -3.96 -6.11
N PRO A 50 9.50 -4.16 -7.31
CA PRO A 50 10.10 -5.43 -7.66
C PRO A 50 11.12 -5.87 -6.59
N PRO A 51 11.16 -7.15 -6.19
CA PRO A 51 12.20 -7.65 -5.32
C PRO A 51 13.59 -7.53 -5.99
N SER A 52 14.58 -7.10 -5.20
CA SER A 52 16.00 -7.04 -5.58
C SER A 52 16.85 -7.68 -4.50
N ASP A 53 17.74 -8.60 -4.87
CA ASP A 53 18.66 -9.30 -3.97
C ASP A 53 17.96 -9.94 -2.74
N GLY A 54 16.76 -10.50 -2.94
CA GLY A 54 15.97 -11.14 -1.89
C GLY A 54 15.27 -10.17 -0.94
N THR A 55 15.36 -8.87 -1.19
CA THR A 55 14.67 -7.80 -0.47
C THR A 55 13.56 -7.21 -1.32
N VAL A 56 12.56 -6.63 -0.67
CA VAL A 56 11.45 -5.93 -1.31
C VAL A 56 11.17 -4.65 -0.52
N GLN A 57 10.81 -3.59 -1.25
CA GLN A 57 10.43 -2.32 -0.65
C GLN A 57 8.91 -2.14 -0.73
N ILE A 58 8.32 -1.72 0.38
CA ILE A 58 6.90 -1.36 0.50
C ILE A 58 6.83 0.12 0.87
N HIS A 59 6.07 0.88 0.09
CA HIS A 59 5.87 2.31 0.29
C HIS A 59 4.42 2.57 0.69
N VAL A 60 4.21 3.34 1.76
CA VAL A 60 2.90 3.82 2.20
C VAL A 60 2.87 5.33 2.06
N PHE A 61 2.05 5.86 1.16
CA PHE A 61 1.93 7.28 0.90
C PHE A 61 0.53 7.78 1.26
N GLN A 62 0.44 8.86 2.04
CA GLN A 62 -0.80 9.64 2.11
C GLN A 62 -0.63 10.93 1.33
N TYR A 63 -1.58 11.22 0.44
CA TYR A 63 -1.62 12.46 -0.31
C TYR A 63 -2.65 13.43 0.28
N LYS A 64 -2.58 14.70 -0.12
CA LYS A 64 -3.65 15.70 0.03
C LYS A 64 -4.34 15.93 -1.32
N LEU A 65 -5.50 16.58 -1.28
CA LEU A 65 -6.16 17.12 -2.46
C LEU A 65 -5.16 17.92 -3.32
N GLY A 66 -5.10 17.60 -4.61
CA GLY A 66 -4.10 18.15 -5.54
C GLY A 66 -2.79 17.35 -5.63
N GLY A 67 -2.73 16.14 -5.05
CA GLY A 67 -1.63 15.19 -5.27
C GLY A 67 -0.35 15.46 -4.47
N LYS A 68 -0.37 16.40 -3.53
CA LYS A 68 0.81 16.69 -2.69
C LYS A 68 0.96 15.62 -1.60
N LYS A 69 2.14 15.01 -1.50
CA LYS A 69 2.48 14.06 -0.42
C LYS A 69 2.34 14.73 0.95
N LYS A 70 1.48 14.17 1.83
CA LYS A 70 1.27 14.61 3.22
C LYS A 70 2.28 13.95 4.14
N ARG A 71 2.43 12.64 4.02
CA ARG A 71 3.37 11.79 4.78
C ARG A 71 3.66 10.51 4.01
N SER A 72 4.77 9.87 4.39
CA SER A 72 5.21 8.60 3.82
C SER A 72 5.91 7.76 4.86
N GLU A 73 5.81 6.44 4.71
CA GLU A 73 6.58 5.45 5.45
C GLU A 73 7.04 4.38 4.46
N GLU A 74 8.22 3.83 4.68
CA GLU A 74 8.85 2.87 3.78
C GLU A 74 9.39 1.69 4.58
N PHE A 75 9.17 0.48 4.08
CA PHE A 75 9.70 -0.75 4.67
C PHE A 75 10.64 -1.40 3.65
N SER A 76 11.88 -1.66 4.05
CA SER A 76 12.82 -2.47 3.27
C SER A 76 13.10 -3.75 4.03
N ILE A 77 12.58 -4.87 3.51
CA ILE A 77 12.52 -6.15 4.23
C ILE A 77 12.90 -7.31 3.33
N PRO A 78 13.36 -8.45 3.89
CA PRO A 78 13.51 -9.68 3.11
C PRO A 78 12.14 -10.18 2.64
N VAL A 79 12.08 -10.78 1.44
CA VAL A 79 10.82 -11.30 0.86
C VAL A 79 10.08 -12.27 1.81
N SER A 80 10.80 -12.99 2.67
CA SER A 80 10.20 -13.86 3.69
C SER A 80 9.30 -13.15 4.70
N HIS A 81 9.47 -11.84 4.90
CA HIS A 81 8.69 -11.00 5.81
C HIS A 81 7.62 -10.17 5.07
N LEU A 82 7.43 -10.38 3.76
CA LEU A 82 6.52 -9.57 2.94
C LEU A 82 5.08 -9.60 3.47
N TYR A 83 4.55 -10.78 3.77
CA TYR A 83 3.16 -10.93 4.20
C TYR A 83 2.86 -10.18 5.52
N GLU A 84 3.71 -10.38 6.53
CA GLU A 84 3.54 -9.70 7.83
C GLU A 84 3.75 -8.18 7.71
N THR A 85 4.70 -7.74 6.86
CA THR A 85 4.95 -6.31 6.67
C THR A 85 3.80 -5.64 5.92
N LEU A 86 3.12 -6.36 5.01
CA LEU A 86 1.91 -5.85 4.37
C LEU A 86 0.76 -5.66 5.37
N ASN A 87 0.63 -6.51 6.39
CA ASN A 87 -0.32 -6.28 7.49
C ASN A 87 0.04 -5.01 8.26
N ALA A 88 1.31 -4.83 8.62
CA ALA A 88 1.77 -3.61 9.30
C ALA A 88 1.53 -2.34 8.45
N ALA A 89 1.77 -2.42 7.14
CA ALA A 89 1.50 -1.34 6.20
C ALA A 89 -0.01 -1.01 6.12
N LEU A 90 -0.87 -2.03 6.12
CA LEU A 90 -2.33 -1.86 6.15
C LEU A 90 -2.81 -1.24 7.47
N GLU A 91 -2.29 -1.69 8.61
CA GLU A 91 -2.58 -1.12 9.93
C GLU A 91 -2.17 0.35 10.00
N LEU A 92 -0.97 0.68 9.52
CA LEU A 92 -0.49 2.06 9.42
C LEU A 92 -1.42 2.92 8.54
N ALA A 93 -1.77 2.41 7.37
CA ALA A 93 -2.67 3.09 6.43
C ALA A 93 -4.07 3.29 7.05
N ALA A 94 -4.59 2.31 7.79
CA ALA A 94 -5.85 2.42 8.51
C ALA A 94 -5.78 3.45 9.65
N ALA A 95 -4.68 3.49 10.41
CA ALA A 95 -4.46 4.51 11.44
C ALA A 95 -4.42 5.92 10.85
N TRP A 96 -3.77 6.08 9.69
CA TRP A 96 -3.71 7.35 8.97
C TRP A 96 -5.09 7.81 8.48
N LYS A 97 -5.92 6.87 8.01
CA LYS A 97 -7.33 7.12 7.67
C LYS A 97 -8.10 7.67 8.87
N SER A 98 -8.00 7.02 10.03
CA SER A 98 -8.72 7.45 11.24
C SER A 98 -8.26 8.80 11.78
N SER A 99 -6.99 9.16 11.57
CA SER A 99 -6.43 10.46 11.99
C SER A 99 -6.95 11.65 11.16
N GLY A 100 -7.64 11.40 10.04
CA GLY A 100 -8.18 12.42 9.13
C GLY A 100 -9.69 12.66 9.27
N VAL A 101 -10.37 11.96 10.18
CA VAL A 101 -11.78 12.24 10.50
C VAL A 101 -11.80 13.44 11.45
N PRO A 102 -12.33 14.62 11.06
CA PRO A 102 -12.69 15.60 12.07
C PRO A 102 -13.68 14.90 13.00
N ALA A 103 -13.44 14.94 14.31
CA ALA A 103 -14.41 14.48 15.29
C ALA A 103 -15.74 15.19 14.99
N SER A 104 -16.65 14.51 14.30
CA SER A 104 -18.02 14.96 14.20
C SER A 104 -18.58 14.78 15.60
N ASN A 105 -18.88 15.90 16.24
CA ASN A 105 -19.65 15.98 17.47
C ASN A 105 -20.80 14.96 17.39
N PHE A 106 -20.77 13.98 18.29
CA PHE A 106 -22.00 13.33 18.69
C PHE A 106 -22.64 14.28 19.71
N ASP A 107 -23.82 14.80 19.35
CA ASP A 107 -24.75 15.54 20.22
C ASP A 107 -25.02 14.80 21.54
#